data_AF-A0A6A3GLD5-F1
#
_entry.id   AF-A0A6A3GLD5-F1
#
_cell.length_a   1.000
_cell.length_b   1.000
_cell.length_c   1.000
_cell.angle_alpha   90.00
_cell.angle_beta   90.00
_cell.angle_gamma   90.00
#
_symmetry.space_group_name_H-M   'P 1'
#
loop_
_entity.id
_entity.type
_entity.pdbx_description
1 polymer ?
#
loop_
_entity_poly.entity_id
_entity_poly.type
_entity_poly.pdbx_seq_one_letter_code
_entity_poly.pdbx_strand_id
1 'polypeptide(L)'
;MGTQLHQSSVTLDDGRDTVTATLSVTNVGSRAGKETVMLFLTQPYRKISVPDMKMLKKFKKVELQAGESTDVSFSLSSENWGVYQPQIGQSLQRIVEDSNYVVAIKPDTCDAGTVSAGVQL
;
A
#
# COMPACT_ATOMS: atom_id res chain seq x y z
N MET A 1 -8.96 9.31 27.47
CA MET A 1 -7.68 9.50 26.77
C MET A 1 -7.21 8.16 26.24
N GLY A 2 -7.11 8.02 24.92
CA GLY A 2 -6.88 6.74 24.22
C GLY A 2 -5.53 6.69 23.49
N THR A 3 -5.32 5.63 22.73
CA THR A 3 -4.22 5.50 21.77
C THR A 3 -4.42 6.49 20.64
N GLN A 4 -3.36 7.19 20.25
CA GLN A 4 -3.35 8.08 19.09
C GLN A 4 -2.06 7.79 18.33
N LEU A 5 -2.13 7.56 17.03
CA LEU A 5 -0.97 7.22 16.22
C LEU A 5 -0.75 8.28 15.16
N HIS A 6 0.50 8.70 15.00
CA HIS A 6 0.92 9.75 14.06
C HIS A 6 1.87 9.18 13.00
N GLN A 7 1.82 9.77 11.81
CA GLN A 7 2.60 9.39 10.64
C GLN A 7 3.55 10.55 10.31
N SER A 8 4.83 10.28 10.12
CA SER A 8 5.82 11.36 9.98
C SER A 8 6.53 11.38 8.62
N SER A 9 6.77 10.23 7.99
CA SER A 9 7.47 10.16 6.71
C SER A 9 7.05 8.95 5.90
N VAL A 10 6.96 9.13 4.58
CA VAL A 10 6.82 8.04 3.63
C VAL A 10 7.88 8.16 2.55
N THR A 11 8.58 7.06 2.31
CA THR A 11 9.60 6.96 1.25
C THR A 11 9.18 5.88 0.27
N LEU A 12 9.27 6.21 -1.01
CA LEU A 12 9.09 5.29 -2.12
C LEU A 12 10.40 5.15 -2.87
N ASP A 13 10.89 3.92 -2.95
CA ASP A 13 12.05 3.55 -3.74
C ASP A 13 11.61 2.64 -4.88
N ASP A 14 11.89 3.03 -6.11
CA ASP A 14 11.56 2.31 -7.33
C ASP A 14 12.82 1.64 -7.88
N GLY A 15 13.11 0.45 -7.35
CA GLY A 15 14.08 -0.44 -7.96
C GLY A 15 13.48 -1.08 -9.20
N ARG A 16 14.30 -1.44 -10.20
CA ARG A 16 13.87 -1.92 -11.53
C ARG A 16 12.67 -2.90 -11.56
N ASP A 17 12.50 -3.71 -10.52
CA ASP A 17 11.42 -4.70 -10.40
C ASP A 17 10.64 -4.62 -9.06
N THR A 18 10.95 -3.64 -8.19
CA THR A 18 10.40 -3.60 -6.82
C THR A 18 10.20 -2.17 -6.33
N VAL A 19 8.99 -1.88 -5.87
CA VAL A 19 8.65 -0.63 -5.20
C VAL A 19 8.61 -0.84 -3.69
N THR A 20 9.44 -0.13 -2.94
CA THR A 20 9.43 -0.18 -1.48
C THR A 20 8.77 1.05 -0.88
N ALA A 21 7.74 0.84 -0.07
CA ALA A 21 6.95 1.87 0.59
C ALA A 21 7.14 1.75 2.10
N THR A 22 7.80 2.74 2.71
CA THR A 22 8.08 2.75 4.16
C THR A 22 7.31 3.88 4.82
N LEU A 23 6.73 3.62 5.99
CA LEU A 23 6.01 4.58 6.82
C LEU A 23 6.47 4.48 8.28
N SER A 24 6.81 5.60 8.90
CA SER A 24 7.03 5.65 10.36
C SER A 24 5.71 5.88 11.11
N VAL A 25 5.44 5.05 12.11
CA VAL A 25 4.23 5.08 12.95
C VAL A 25 4.63 5.32 14.39
N THR A 26 4.10 6.38 14.99
CA THR A 26 4.39 6.76 16.39
C THR A 26 3.13 6.75 17.23
N ASN A 27 3.15 6.14 18.40
CA ASN A 27 2.07 6.27 19.39
C ASN A 27 2.23 7.52 20.23
N VAL A 28 1.47 8.56 19.91
CA VAL A 28 1.39 9.82 20.64
C VAL A 28 0.31 9.81 21.73
N GLY A 29 -0.40 8.70 21.91
CA GLY A 29 -1.38 8.50 22.98
C GLY A 29 -0.75 8.10 24.32
N SER A 30 -1.57 8.06 25.37
CA SER A 30 -1.14 7.73 26.73
C SER A 30 -1.27 6.24 27.12
N ARG A 31 -1.62 5.39 26.15
CA ARG A 31 -1.81 3.94 26.36
C ARG A 31 -1.24 3.15 25.20
N ALA A 32 -0.82 1.92 25.48
CA ALA A 32 -0.51 0.94 24.44
C ALA A 32 -1.71 0.75 23.51
N GLY A 33 -1.44 0.53 22.22
CA GLY A 33 -2.48 0.25 21.24
C GLY A 33 -1.95 -0.45 20.00
N LYS A 34 -2.89 -0.94 19.18
CA LYS A 34 -2.58 -1.69 17.96
C LYS A 34 -3.18 -0.98 16.75
N GLU A 35 -2.46 -1.04 15.64
CA GLU A 35 -2.85 -0.39 14.38
C GLU A 35 -2.58 -1.29 13.20
N THR A 36 -3.36 -1.13 12.13
CA THR A 36 -3.15 -1.87 10.88
C THR A 36 -2.74 -0.93 9.77
N VAL A 37 -1.46 -0.92 9.44
CA VAL A 37 -0.96 -0.19 8.27
C VAL A 37 -1.32 -0.96 7.01
N MET A 38 -1.98 -0.31 6.07
CA MET A 38 -2.47 -0.87 4.81
C MET A 38 -1.79 -0.20 3.62
N LEU A 39 -1.42 -1.02 2.63
CA LEU A 39 -0.85 -0.59 1.36
C LEU A 39 -1.83 -0.87 0.23
N PHE A 40 -2.26 0.19 -0.44
CA PHE A 40 -3.14 0.13 -1.60
C PHE A 40 -2.36 0.37 -2.89
N LEU A 41 -2.83 -0.26 -3.96
CA LEU A 41 -2.41 -0.01 -5.32
C LEU A 41 -3.62 0.37 -6.15
N THR A 42 -3.49 1.42 -6.93
CA THR A 42 -4.52 1.86 -7.88
C THR A 42 -3.90 1.95 -9.26
N GLN A 43 -4.53 1.33 -10.24
CA GLN A 43 -4.16 1.51 -11.64
C GLN A 43 -5.21 2.46 -12.24
N PRO A 44 -4.87 3.70 -12.63
CA PRO A 44 -5.84 4.67 -13.12
C PRO A 44 -6.34 4.35 -14.53
N TYR A 45 -5.53 3.64 -15.34
CA TYR A 45 -5.89 3.24 -16.69
C TYR A 45 -5.53 1.78 -16.96
N ARG A 46 -6.48 1.03 -17.52
CA ARG A 46 -6.35 -0.37 -17.97
C ARG A 46 -6.89 -0.51 -19.37
N LYS A 47 -6.23 -1.32 -20.21
CA LYS A 47 -6.68 -1.58 -21.58
C LYS A 47 -7.82 -2.60 -21.65
N ILE A 48 -7.82 -3.57 -20.73
CA ILE A 48 -8.68 -4.78 -20.83
C ILE A 48 -9.88 -4.75 -19.87
N SER A 49 -9.83 -3.97 -18.78
CA SER A 49 -10.88 -3.96 -17.77
C SER A 49 -11.09 -2.59 -17.14
N VAL A 50 -12.22 -2.42 -16.45
CA VAL A 50 -12.46 -1.23 -15.62
C VAL A 50 -11.39 -1.17 -14.54
N PRO A 51 -10.71 -0.03 -14.36
CA PRO A 51 -9.66 0.07 -13.37
C PRO A 51 -10.23 -0.03 -11.95
N ASP A 52 -9.59 -0.85 -11.11
CA ASP A 52 -9.94 -0.95 -9.70
C ASP A 52 -9.55 0.34 -8.97
N MET A 53 -10.51 0.99 -8.33
CA MET A 53 -10.28 2.31 -7.72
C MET A 53 -9.32 2.27 -6.53
N LYS A 54 -9.27 1.16 -5.77
CA LYS A 54 -8.31 0.91 -4.67
C LYS A 54 -8.17 -0.60 -4.41
N MET A 55 -7.00 -1.18 -4.65
CA MET A 55 -6.71 -2.59 -4.32
C MET A 55 -5.81 -2.68 -3.09
N LEU A 56 -6.30 -3.25 -1.98
CA LEU A 56 -5.43 -3.58 -0.85
C LEU A 56 -4.47 -4.70 -1.25
N LYS A 57 -3.17 -4.44 -1.22
CA LYS A 57 -2.14 -5.42 -1.60
C LYS A 57 -1.47 -6.05 -0.39
N LYS A 58 -1.14 -5.24 0.61
CA LYS A 58 -0.45 -5.70 1.83
C LYS A 58 -0.97 -4.94 3.04
N PHE A 59 -0.87 -5.56 4.21
CA PHE A 59 -1.10 -4.88 5.47
C PHE A 59 -0.17 -5.46 6.55
N LYS A 60 0.13 -4.66 7.57
CA LYS A 60 0.91 -5.05 8.74
C LYS A 60 0.24 -4.51 9.99
N LYS A 61 0.05 -5.37 10.98
CA LYS A 61 -0.44 -4.97 12.30
C LYS A 61 0.75 -4.69 13.21
N VAL A 62 0.77 -3.53 13.84
CA VAL A 62 1.78 -3.12 14.81
C VAL A 62 1.14 -2.88 16.16
N GLU A 63 1.89 -3.13 17.23
CA GLU A 63 1.50 -2.83 18.60
C GLU A 63 2.59 -1.94 19.18
N LEU A 64 2.18 -0.80 19.75
CA LEU A 64 3.10 0.24 20.21
C LEU A 64 2.72 0.67 21.63
N GLN A 65 3.71 0.75 22.51
CA GLN A 65 3.57 1.40 23.80
C GLN A 65 3.43 2.93 23.63
N ALA A 66 2.99 3.62 24.68
CA ALA A 66 2.91 5.08 24.66
C ALA A 66 4.29 5.69 24.40
N GLY A 67 4.41 6.58 23.40
CA GLY A 67 5.66 7.20 22.97
C GLY A 67 6.52 6.37 22.01
N GLU A 68 6.17 5.11 21.75
CA GLU A 68 6.95 4.23 20.88
C GLU A 68 6.75 4.58 19.40
N SER A 69 7.82 4.42 18.61
CA SER A 69 7.80 4.59 17.15
C SER A 69 8.36 3.36 16.46
N THR A 70 7.80 2.99 15.31
CA THR A 70 8.29 1.90 14.48
C THR A 70 8.16 2.21 13.00
N ASP A 71 9.10 1.71 12.20
CA ASP A 71 9.05 1.83 10.75
C ASP A 71 8.40 0.59 10.14
N VAL A 72 7.35 0.83 9.35
CA VAL A 72 6.60 -0.19 8.63
C VAL A 72 6.92 -0.10 7.15
N SER A 73 7.63 -1.10 6.64
CA SER A 73 8.01 -1.18 5.23
C SER A 73 7.25 -2.28 4.47
N PHE A 74 6.87 -1.98 3.24
CA PHE A 74 6.26 -2.92 2.30
C PHE A 74 7.01 -2.89 0.98
N SER A 75 7.36 -4.07 0.44
CA SER A 75 7.89 -4.18 -0.92
C SER A 75 6.80 -4.72 -1.84
N LEU A 76 6.57 -4.08 -2.99
CA LEU A 76 5.71 -4.54 -4.07
C LEU A 76 6.59 -5.01 -5.22
N SER A 77 6.31 -6.18 -5.78
CA SER A 77 6.92 -6.67 -7.01
C SER A 77 5.87 -6.87 -8.09
N SER A 78 6.30 -7.19 -9.31
CA SER A 78 5.42 -7.48 -10.45
C SER A 78 4.31 -8.49 -10.14
N GLU A 79 4.50 -9.35 -9.15
CA GLU A 79 3.50 -10.27 -8.58
C GLU A 79 2.27 -9.59 -7.97
N ASN A 80 2.39 -8.33 -7.56
CA ASN A 80 1.32 -7.62 -6.86
C ASN A 80 0.38 -6.87 -7.81
N TRP A 81 0.77 -6.59 -9.06
CA TRP A 81 -0.03 -5.75 -9.97
C TRP A 81 -0.45 -6.39 -11.30
N GLY A 82 0.06 -7.57 -11.64
CA GLY A 82 -0.42 -8.31 -12.81
C GLY A 82 -1.90 -8.70 -12.73
N VAL A 83 -2.60 -8.56 -13.85
CA VAL A 83 -4.01 -8.89 -14.04
C VAL A 83 -4.17 -10.15 -14.89
N TYR A 84 -5.24 -10.91 -14.68
CA TYR A 84 -5.55 -12.08 -15.50
C TYR A 84 -6.39 -11.66 -16.72
N GLN A 85 -5.96 -12.07 -17.92
CA GLN A 85 -6.77 -11.89 -19.11
C GLN A 85 -7.99 -12.83 -19.06
N PRO A 86 -9.22 -12.30 -19.25
CA PRO A 86 -10.39 -13.15 -19.38
C PRO A 86 -10.35 -13.87 -20.74
N GLN A 87 -9.94 -15.14 -20.74
CA GLN A 87 -9.98 -16.00 -21.92
C GLN A 87 -10.94 -17.18 -21.66
N ILE A 88 -11.99 -17.31 -22.49
CA ILE A 88 -12.95 -18.42 -22.38
C ILE A 88 -12.30 -19.67 -22.97
N GLY A 89 -12.21 -20.75 -22.18
CA GLY A 89 -11.74 -22.07 -22.63
C GLY A 89 -10.22 -22.26 -22.66
N GLN A 90 -9.44 -21.32 -22.13
CA GLN A 90 -7.98 -21.43 -21.96
C GLN A 90 -7.56 -21.16 -20.50
N SER A 91 -6.30 -21.43 -20.18
CA SER A 91 -5.73 -21.09 -18.87
C SER A 91 -5.67 -19.58 -18.67
N LEU A 92 -5.86 -19.13 -17.42
CA LEU A 92 -5.77 -17.72 -17.07
C LEU A 92 -4.31 -17.25 -17.18
N GLN A 93 -3.99 -16.52 -18.23
CA GLN A 93 -2.69 -15.90 -18.40
C GLN A 93 -2.62 -14.59 -17.62
N ARG A 94 -1.60 -14.48 -16.77
CA ARG A 94 -1.31 -13.28 -16.00
C ARG A 94 -0.41 -12.35 -16.81
N ILE A 95 -0.85 -11.12 -16.98
CA ILE A 95 -0.12 -10.08 -17.70
C ILE A 95 0.15 -8.89 -16.79
N VAL A 96 1.22 -8.16 -17.06
CA VAL A 96 1.51 -6.86 -16.46
C VAL A 96 1.43 -5.84 -17.59
N GLU A 97 0.57 -4.84 -17.44
CA GLU A 97 0.49 -3.72 -18.38
C GLU A 97 1.50 -2.66 -17.95
N ASP A 98 2.38 -2.26 -18.87
CA ASP A 98 3.25 -1.09 -18.69
C ASP A 98 2.37 0.16 -18.52
N SER A 99 2.17 0.58 -17.27
CA SER A 99 1.24 1.65 -16.92
C SER A 99 1.67 2.38 -15.65
N ASN A 100 1.07 3.55 -15.45
CA ASN A 100 1.22 4.26 -14.19
C ASN A 100 0.39 3.56 -13.12
N TYR A 101 0.97 3.38 -11.94
CA TYR A 101 0.29 2.90 -10.75
C TYR A 101 0.44 3.93 -9.63
N VAL A 102 -0.60 4.08 -8.82
CA VAL A 102 -0.58 4.90 -7.62
C VAL A 102 -0.48 3.96 -6.42
N VAL A 103 0.65 4.01 -5.73
CA VAL A 103 0.86 3.32 -4.45
C VAL A 103 0.43 4.24 -3.33
N ALA A 104 -0.36 3.77 -2.37
CA ALA A 104 -0.85 4.55 -1.24
C ALA A 104 -0.69 3.79 0.08
N ILE A 105 -0.12 4.43 1.10
CA ILE A 105 -0.06 3.87 2.46
C ILE A 105 -1.09 4.59 3.34
N LYS A 106 -1.86 3.83 4.14
CA LYS A 106 -2.84 4.37 5.09
C LYS A 106 -2.90 3.49 6.36
N PRO A 107 -2.80 4.04 7.58
CA PRO A 107 -3.03 3.27 8.82
C PRO A 107 -4.50 3.14 9.21
N ASP A 108 -5.39 4.02 8.71
CA ASP A 108 -6.83 3.92 8.92
C ASP A 108 -7.62 3.87 7.60
N THR A 109 -8.94 3.71 7.67
CA THR A 109 -9.79 3.70 6.47
C THR A 109 -10.39 5.07 6.16
N CYS A 110 -10.31 6.06 7.06
CA CYS A 110 -11.16 7.25 7.09
C CYS A 110 -10.39 8.60 7.19
N ASP A 111 -9.49 8.84 6.24
CA ASP A 111 -9.09 10.16 5.71
C ASP A 111 -8.32 11.09 6.66
N ALA A 112 -7.00 11.18 6.45
CA ALA A 112 -6.19 12.39 6.66
C ALA A 112 -4.72 12.23 6.20
N GLY A 113 -4.16 11.01 6.16
CA GLY A 113 -2.71 10.79 6.02
C GLY A 113 -2.25 10.00 4.79
N THR A 114 -3.03 9.92 3.71
CA THR A 114 -2.62 9.12 2.55
C THR A 114 -1.45 9.77 1.83
N VAL A 115 -0.27 9.13 1.90
CA VAL A 115 0.84 9.45 1.00
C VAL A 115 0.74 8.55 -0.21
N SER A 116 0.77 9.15 -1.39
CA SER A 116 0.76 8.42 -2.65
C SER A 116 1.84 8.88 -3.60
N ALA A 117 2.41 7.98 -4.39
CA ALA A 117 3.17 8.35 -5.58
C ALA A 117 2.78 7.52 -6.79
N GLY A 118 2.95 8.14 -7.95
CA GLY A 118 2.89 7.49 -9.25
C GLY A 118 4.21 6.76 -9.51
N VAL A 119 4.11 5.51 -9.93
CA VAL A 119 5.24 4.70 -10.39
C VAL A 119 4.87 4.07 -11.72
N GLN A 120 5.80 4.05 -12.67
CA GLN A 120 5.62 3.36 -13.95
C GLN A 120 6.12 1.92 -13.79
N LEU A 121 5.24 0.94 -13.95
CA LEU A 121 5.50 -0.49 -13.68
C LEU A 121 5.02 -1.39 -14.82
#